data_AF-A0A1W1I1B3-F1
#
_entry.id   AF-A0A1W1I1B3-F1
#
_cell.length_a   1.000
_cell.length_b   1.000
_cell.length_c   1.000
_cell.angle_alpha   90.00
_cell.angle_beta   90.00
_cell.angle_gamma   90.00
#
_symmetry.space_group_name_H-M   'P 1'
#
loop_
_entity.id
_entity.type
_entity.pdbx_description
1 polymer ?
#
loop_
_entity_poly.entity_id
_entity_poly.type
_entity_poly.pdbx_seq_one_letter_code
_entity_poly.pdbx_strand_id
1 'polypeptide(L)'
;MSLKRADPCSRRTRICEPLPNRPATLEQIVAQYISAYRSRAQEALDRIPTGTPPASAVEIAVWAGKADHQRRLSPKSLSAFQKILLGKLHIIQNCANFDELHRSMEADRVHGVGKLAIYDIALLLGRYWGYLPERVYLHRGTRRGAKALSPLGVDHRCDSLTVTDFPTSFHALQPYEIEDCLCIYEDHIKRIVSHLALSK
;
A
#
# COMPACT_ATOMS: atom_id res chain seq x y z
N MET A 1 16.63 41.35 -10.81
CA MET A 1 16.84 40.71 -9.49
C MET A 1 15.87 39.54 -9.37
N SER A 2 16.28 38.35 -9.83
CA SER A 2 15.43 37.14 -9.76
C SER A 2 15.61 36.47 -8.41
N LEU A 3 14.55 36.47 -7.62
CA LEU A 3 14.41 35.64 -6.43
C LEU A 3 14.49 34.17 -6.87
N LYS A 4 15.60 33.51 -6.55
CA LYS A 4 15.70 32.04 -6.61
C LYS A 4 14.66 31.49 -5.62
N ARG A 5 13.53 30.99 -6.13
CA ARG A 5 12.65 30.13 -5.34
C ARG A 5 13.44 28.88 -5.01
N ALA A 6 13.73 28.68 -3.73
CA ALA A 6 14.29 27.43 -3.25
C ALA A 6 13.25 26.33 -3.51
N ASP A 7 13.55 25.44 -4.43
CA ASP A 7 12.78 24.21 -4.66
C ASP A 7 13.00 23.28 -3.45
N PRO A 8 11.98 22.99 -2.62
CA PRO A 8 12.14 22.08 -1.49
C PRO A 8 12.01 20.60 -1.91
N CYS A 9 11.73 20.32 -3.19
CA CYS A 9 11.45 18.97 -3.66
C CYS A 9 12.74 18.23 -4.04
N SER A 10 13.60 17.99 -3.04
CA SER A 10 14.71 17.06 -3.16
C SER A 10 14.31 15.71 -2.53
N ARG A 11 14.61 14.65 -3.29
CA ARG A 11 14.44 13.21 -3.03
C ARG A 11 14.37 12.82 -1.54
N ARG A 12 13.34 12.04 -1.18
CA ARG A 12 13.05 11.37 0.12
C ARG A 12 12.11 12.14 1.04
N THR A 13 10.82 12.07 0.75
CA THR A 13 9.75 11.93 1.77
C THR A 13 8.48 11.60 1.00
N ARG A 14 7.94 10.41 1.25
CA ARG A 14 6.57 10.07 0.85
C ARG A 14 5.69 10.59 1.98
N ILE A 15 4.61 11.28 1.62
CA ILE A 15 3.66 12.00 2.49
C ILE A 15 4.15 13.41 2.89
N CYS A 16 3.37 14.41 2.46
CA CYS A 16 3.62 15.85 2.65
C CYS A 16 2.99 16.42 3.93
N GLU A 17 2.92 15.64 5.01
CA GLU A 17 2.48 16.16 6.31
C GLU A 17 3.52 15.80 7.38
N PRO A 18 3.90 16.75 8.26
CA PRO A 18 4.81 16.46 9.35
C PRO A 18 4.15 15.48 10.32
N LEU A 19 4.74 14.30 10.48
CA LEU A 19 4.32 13.33 11.49
C LEU A 19 4.31 13.99 12.88
N PRO A 20 3.18 13.99 13.62
CA PRO A 20 3.10 14.62 14.92
C PRO A 20 3.94 13.81 15.94
N ASN A 21 4.95 14.45 16.54
CA ASN A 21 5.95 13.88 17.47
C ASN A 21 6.68 12.61 16.98
N ARG A 22 8.00 12.59 17.12
CA ARG A 22 8.81 11.44 16.69
C ARG A 22 8.51 10.20 17.57
N PRO A 23 7.90 9.11 17.05
CA PRO A 23 7.57 7.94 17.87
C PRO A 23 8.83 7.25 18.37
N ALA A 24 8.87 6.84 19.63
CA ALA A 24 9.99 6.13 20.25
C ALA A 24 9.82 4.60 20.30
N THR A 25 8.59 4.10 20.20
CA THR A 25 8.28 2.65 20.21
C THR A 25 7.42 2.22 19.02
N LEU A 26 7.30 0.91 18.79
CA LEU A 26 6.44 0.37 17.72
C LEU A 26 4.95 0.59 18.02
N GLU A 27 4.55 0.54 19.29
CA GLU A 27 3.20 0.86 19.75
C GLU A 27 2.83 2.32 19.44
N GLN A 28 3.79 3.24 19.62
CA GLN A 28 3.58 4.65 19.26
C GLN A 28 3.47 4.85 17.75
N ILE A 29 4.20 4.09 16.93
CA ILE A 29 4.02 4.09 15.47
C ILE A 29 2.60 3.67 15.11
N VAL A 30 2.12 2.56 15.68
CA VAL A 30 0.79 2.04 15.39
C VAL A 30 -0.30 2.99 15.89
N ALA A 31 -0.18 3.52 17.10
CA ALA A 31 -1.12 4.50 17.65
C ALA A 31 -1.19 5.76 16.76
N GLN A 32 -0.04 6.26 16.31
CA GLN A 32 0.00 7.39 15.38
C GLN A 32 -0.65 7.04 14.04
N TYR A 33 -0.35 5.86 13.47
CA TYR A 33 -1.00 5.40 12.24
C TYR A 33 -2.53 5.41 12.36
N ILE A 34 -3.05 4.84 13.45
CA ILE A 34 -4.48 4.79 13.73
C ILE A 34 -5.06 6.21 13.84
N SER A 35 -4.40 7.11 14.56
CA SER A 35 -4.90 8.47 14.77
C SER A 35 -4.85 9.37 13.53
N ALA A 36 -3.84 9.20 12.67
CA ALA A 36 -3.54 10.14 11.60
C ALA A 36 -3.86 9.62 10.20
N TYR A 37 -3.87 8.30 9.99
CA TYR A 37 -3.93 7.71 8.65
C TYR A 37 -5.09 6.75 8.44
N ARG A 38 -5.61 6.07 9.49
CA ARG A 38 -6.69 5.07 9.34
C ARG A 38 -7.95 5.62 8.64
N SER A 39 -8.46 6.77 9.07
CA SER A 39 -9.66 7.37 8.45
C SER A 39 -9.44 7.60 6.95
N ARG A 40 -8.29 8.20 6.60
CA ARG A 40 -7.92 8.45 5.21
C ARG A 40 -7.71 7.17 4.40
N ALA A 41 -7.13 6.13 5.01
CA ALA A 41 -6.98 4.83 4.35
C ALA A 41 -8.35 4.20 4.05
N GLN A 42 -9.29 4.27 4.99
CA GLN A 42 -10.67 3.81 4.81
C GLN A 42 -11.40 4.63 3.73
N GLU A 43 -11.30 5.96 3.77
CA GLU A 43 -11.85 6.85 2.75
C GLU A 43 -11.26 6.58 1.35
N ALA A 44 -9.96 6.24 1.28
CA ALA A 44 -9.32 5.87 0.02
C ALA A 44 -9.87 4.55 -0.54
N LEU A 45 -10.24 3.58 0.31
CA LEU A 45 -10.90 2.34 -0.10
C LEU A 45 -12.32 2.61 -0.62
N ASP A 46 -13.03 3.57 -0.04
CA ASP A 46 -14.41 3.92 -0.41
C ASP A 46 -14.49 4.85 -1.65
N ARG A 47 -13.41 4.93 -2.44
CA ARG A 47 -13.33 5.70 -3.70
C ARG A 47 -14.30 5.25 -4.77
N ILE A 48 -14.69 3.98 -4.79
CA ILE A 48 -15.64 3.43 -5.76
C ILE A 48 -17.04 3.54 -5.13
N PRO A 49 -17.93 4.40 -5.65
CA PRO A 49 -19.25 4.58 -5.06
C PRO A 49 -20.08 3.29 -5.06
N THR A 50 -20.87 3.09 -4.01
CA THR A 50 -21.85 2.00 -3.95
C THR A 50 -22.81 2.08 -5.14
N GLY A 51 -23.09 0.93 -5.78
CA GLY A 51 -23.96 0.85 -6.96
C GLY A 51 -23.26 1.18 -8.29
N THR A 52 -21.96 1.50 -8.27
CA THR A 52 -21.17 1.65 -9.49
C THR A 52 -21.23 0.35 -10.32
N PRO A 53 -21.47 0.40 -11.64
CA PRO A 53 -21.39 -0.80 -12.49
C PRO A 53 -19.98 -1.40 -12.50
N PRO A 54 -19.82 -2.73 -12.58
CA PRO A 54 -18.49 -3.33 -12.43
C PRO A 54 -17.45 -2.90 -13.45
N ALA A 55 -17.85 -2.65 -14.70
CA ALA A 55 -16.95 -2.10 -15.70
C ALA A 55 -16.42 -0.73 -15.26
N SER A 56 -17.30 0.18 -14.80
CA SER A 56 -16.93 1.50 -14.29
C SER A 56 -16.06 1.43 -13.04
N ALA A 57 -16.28 0.44 -12.16
CA ALA A 57 -15.43 0.20 -10.99
C ALA A 57 -13.97 -0.10 -11.40
N VAL A 58 -13.77 -0.92 -12.44
CA VAL A 58 -12.43 -1.17 -13.02
C VAL A 58 -11.79 0.11 -13.54
N GLU A 59 -12.55 0.97 -14.22
CA GLU A 59 -12.00 2.24 -14.72
C GLU A 59 -11.55 3.14 -13.56
N ILE A 60 -12.42 3.33 -12.56
CA ILE A 60 -12.10 4.14 -11.38
C ILE A 60 -10.85 3.61 -10.67
N ALA A 61 -10.78 2.29 -10.42
CA ALA A 61 -9.66 1.68 -9.73
C ALA A 61 -8.33 1.89 -10.48
N VAL A 62 -8.30 1.64 -11.80
CA VAL A 62 -7.10 1.78 -12.61
C VAL A 62 -6.59 3.23 -12.64
N TRP A 63 -7.49 4.20 -12.73
CA TRP A 63 -7.11 5.62 -12.81
C TRP A 63 -6.83 6.25 -11.45
N ALA A 64 -7.38 5.72 -10.35
CA ALA A 64 -7.08 6.17 -9.00
C ALA A 64 -5.57 6.02 -8.66
N GLY A 65 -4.93 4.93 -9.09
CA GLY A 65 -3.49 4.72 -8.86
C GLY A 65 -2.59 5.81 -9.45
N LYS A 66 -3.03 6.48 -10.52
CA LYS A 66 -2.29 7.61 -11.13
C LYS A 66 -2.26 8.86 -10.24
N ALA A 67 -3.33 9.09 -9.46
CA ALA A 67 -3.48 10.28 -8.62
C ALA A 67 -2.60 10.22 -7.35
N ASP A 68 -2.38 9.02 -6.82
CA ASP A 68 -1.75 8.79 -5.51
C ASP A 68 -0.27 8.45 -5.61
N HIS A 69 0.57 9.44 -5.91
CA HIS A 69 2.03 9.31 -5.79
C HIS A 69 2.74 8.46 -6.87
N GLN A 70 2.02 7.74 -7.73
CA GLN A 70 2.61 6.95 -8.82
C GLN A 70 2.85 7.78 -10.09
N ARG A 71 3.57 8.91 -9.96
CA ARG A 71 3.87 9.86 -11.06
C ARG A 71 4.57 9.24 -12.28
N ARG A 72 5.10 8.02 -12.16
CA ARG A 72 5.79 7.29 -13.24
C ARG A 72 4.85 6.43 -14.10
N LEU A 73 3.59 6.25 -13.71
CA LEU A 73 2.65 5.49 -14.52
C LEU A 73 2.26 6.28 -15.76
N SER A 74 2.56 5.69 -16.92
CA SER A 74 2.16 6.29 -18.18
C SER A 74 0.65 6.06 -18.40
N PRO A 75 -0.09 7.07 -18.90
CA PRO A 75 -1.50 6.89 -19.28
C PRO A 75 -1.68 5.73 -20.26
N LYS A 76 -0.73 5.55 -21.18
CA LYS A 76 -0.72 4.44 -22.15
C LYS A 76 -0.72 3.07 -21.48
N SER A 77 0.14 2.87 -20.48
CA SER A 77 0.22 1.62 -19.71
C SER A 77 -1.06 1.36 -18.93
N LEU A 78 -1.64 2.41 -18.31
CA LEU A 78 -2.90 2.30 -17.57
C LEU A 78 -4.08 1.95 -18.49
N SER A 79 -4.22 2.63 -19.63
CA SER A 79 -5.26 2.31 -20.61
C SER A 79 -5.11 0.89 -21.17
N ALA A 80 -3.88 0.41 -21.39
CA ALA A 80 -3.65 -0.96 -21.82
C ALA A 80 -4.07 -1.96 -20.73
N PHE A 81 -3.74 -1.69 -19.46
CA PHE A 81 -4.13 -2.55 -18.36
C PHE A 81 -5.65 -2.54 -18.12
N GLN A 82 -6.31 -1.37 -18.16
CA GLN A 82 -7.77 -1.25 -18.12
C GLN A 82 -8.43 -2.12 -19.18
N LYS A 83 -7.97 -2.08 -20.44
CA LYS A 83 -8.53 -2.91 -21.52
C LYS A 83 -8.42 -4.40 -21.23
N ILE A 84 -7.30 -4.85 -20.66
CA ILE A 84 -7.11 -6.25 -20.28
C ILE A 84 -8.09 -6.64 -19.17
N LEU A 85 -8.21 -5.82 -18.12
CA LEU A 85 -9.12 -6.09 -17.00
C LEU A 85 -10.59 -6.11 -17.46
N LEU A 86 -11.00 -5.18 -18.33
CA LEU A 86 -12.34 -5.16 -18.90
C LEU A 86 -12.63 -6.40 -19.77
N GLY A 87 -11.66 -6.84 -20.57
CA GLY A 87 -11.78 -8.09 -21.34
C GLY A 87 -11.89 -9.34 -20.47
N LYS A 88 -11.40 -9.28 -19.23
CA LYS A 88 -11.43 -10.34 -18.24
C LYS A 88 -12.39 -10.07 -17.08
N LEU A 89 -13.35 -9.15 -17.25
CA LEU A 89 -14.24 -8.71 -16.17
C LEU A 89 -14.95 -9.89 -15.51
N HIS A 90 -15.47 -10.82 -16.30
CA HIS A 90 -16.11 -12.05 -15.81
C HIS A 90 -15.19 -12.96 -14.98
N ILE A 91 -13.87 -12.92 -15.18
CA ILE A 91 -12.91 -13.70 -14.41
C ILE A 91 -12.68 -13.02 -13.07
N ILE A 92 -12.29 -11.74 -13.10
CA ILE A 92 -11.90 -11.00 -11.89
C ILE A 92 -13.07 -10.78 -10.92
N GLN A 93 -14.30 -10.65 -11.43
CA GLN A 93 -15.51 -10.55 -10.59
C GLN A 93 -15.82 -11.83 -9.82
N ASN A 94 -15.42 -12.99 -10.37
CA ASN A 94 -15.73 -14.31 -9.81
C ASN A 94 -14.57 -14.87 -8.97
N CYS A 95 -13.53 -14.08 -8.70
CA CYS A 95 -12.50 -14.45 -7.73
C CYS A 95 -13.12 -14.63 -6.34
N ALA A 96 -12.73 -15.68 -5.63
CA ALA A 96 -13.29 -16.01 -4.33
C ALA A 96 -12.73 -15.16 -3.19
N ASN A 97 -11.55 -14.55 -3.40
CA ASN A 97 -10.82 -13.78 -2.39
C ASN A 97 -9.83 -12.81 -3.04
N PHE A 98 -9.23 -11.97 -2.20
CA PHE A 98 -8.23 -10.99 -2.61
C PHE A 98 -7.00 -11.63 -3.28
N ASP A 99 -6.52 -12.76 -2.78
CA ASP A 99 -5.31 -13.42 -3.29
C ASP A 99 -5.50 -13.95 -4.72
N GLU A 100 -6.69 -14.44 -5.05
CA GLU A 100 -7.06 -14.82 -6.42
C GLU A 100 -7.15 -13.61 -7.34
N LEU A 101 -7.81 -12.53 -6.91
CA LEU A 101 -7.90 -11.29 -7.68
C LEU A 101 -6.50 -10.74 -7.96
N HIS A 102 -5.69 -10.58 -6.93
CA HIS A 102 -4.34 -10.01 -7.04
C HIS A 102 -3.44 -10.87 -7.94
N ARG A 103 -3.46 -12.20 -7.81
CA ARG A 103 -2.70 -13.11 -8.68
C ARG A 103 -3.17 -13.05 -10.13
N SER A 104 -4.48 -13.00 -10.37
CA SER A 104 -5.03 -12.86 -11.72
C SER A 104 -4.52 -11.57 -12.38
N MET A 105 -4.53 -10.46 -11.65
CA MET A 105 -4.05 -9.17 -12.15
C MET A 105 -2.53 -9.13 -12.34
N GLU A 106 -1.75 -9.78 -11.47
CA GLU A 106 -0.29 -9.87 -11.60
C GLU A 106 0.14 -10.72 -12.81
N ALA A 107 -0.61 -11.79 -13.13
CA ALA A 107 -0.39 -12.59 -14.33
C ALA A 107 -0.58 -11.77 -15.63
N ASP A 108 -1.46 -10.77 -15.58
CA ASP A 108 -1.81 -9.88 -16.70
C ASP A 108 -1.03 -8.55 -16.70
N ARG A 109 0.08 -8.49 -15.96
CA ARG A 109 0.85 -7.27 -15.79
C ARG A 109 1.31 -6.67 -17.12
N VAL A 110 0.97 -5.40 -17.32
CA VAL A 110 1.45 -4.59 -18.44
C VAL A 110 2.79 -3.93 -18.11
N HIS A 111 3.69 -3.83 -19.08
CA HIS A 111 4.93 -3.07 -18.94
C HIS A 111 4.63 -1.62 -18.50
N GLY A 112 5.28 -1.19 -17.43
CA GLY A 112 5.06 0.12 -16.80
C GLY A 112 3.99 0.12 -15.69
N VAL A 113 3.21 -0.94 -15.52
CA VAL A 113 2.33 -1.14 -14.34
C VAL A 113 3.04 -2.09 -13.37
N GLY A 114 3.59 -1.54 -12.30
CA GLY A 114 4.37 -2.31 -11.31
C GLY A 114 3.51 -3.05 -10.28
N LYS A 115 4.13 -3.91 -9.46
CA LYS A 115 3.47 -4.67 -8.39
C LYS A 115 2.65 -3.78 -7.44
N LEU A 116 3.19 -2.62 -7.07
CA LEU A 116 2.48 -1.65 -6.22
C LEU A 116 1.18 -1.18 -6.87
N ALA A 117 1.22 -0.79 -8.16
CA ALA A 117 0.03 -0.34 -8.87
C ALA A 117 -1.01 -1.46 -9.01
N ILE A 118 -0.57 -2.70 -9.26
CA ILE A 118 -1.47 -3.86 -9.29
C ILE A 118 -2.13 -4.06 -7.92
N TYR A 119 -1.35 -3.99 -6.84
CA TYR A 119 -1.87 -4.11 -5.47
C TYR A 119 -2.89 -3.01 -5.15
N ASP A 120 -2.59 -1.74 -5.45
CA ASP A 120 -3.50 -0.62 -5.20
C ASP A 120 -4.83 -0.78 -5.96
N ILE A 121 -4.76 -1.20 -7.23
CA ILE A 121 -5.96 -1.44 -8.05
C ILE A 121 -6.75 -2.64 -7.51
N ALA A 122 -6.06 -3.74 -7.16
CA ALA A 122 -6.68 -4.91 -6.56
C ALA A 122 -7.34 -4.58 -5.21
N LEU A 123 -6.76 -3.68 -4.42
CA LEU A 123 -7.28 -3.25 -3.13
C LEU A 123 -8.59 -2.47 -3.27
N LEU A 124 -8.67 -1.55 -4.23
CA LEU A 124 -9.91 -0.83 -4.54
C LEU A 124 -11.01 -1.78 -5.06
N LEU A 125 -10.65 -2.69 -5.97
CA LEU A 125 -11.60 -3.66 -6.52
C LEU A 125 -12.04 -4.70 -5.49
N GLY A 126 -11.12 -5.18 -4.66
CA GLY A 126 -11.41 -6.08 -3.55
C GLY A 126 -12.36 -5.43 -2.54
N ARG A 127 -12.14 -4.16 -2.19
CA ARG A 127 -13.10 -3.39 -1.37
C ARG A 127 -14.48 -3.36 -2.02
N TYR A 128 -14.55 -3.04 -3.32
CA TYR A 128 -15.79 -2.96 -4.08
C TYR A 128 -16.55 -4.29 -4.15
N TRP A 129 -15.84 -5.42 -4.25
CA TRP A 129 -16.45 -6.76 -4.29
C TRP A 129 -16.58 -7.45 -2.92
N GLY A 130 -16.11 -6.81 -1.85
CA GLY A 130 -16.31 -7.29 -0.47
C GLY A 130 -15.24 -8.23 0.06
N TYR A 131 -14.05 -8.29 -0.56
CA TYR A 131 -12.92 -9.08 -0.07
C TYR A 131 -11.64 -8.24 0.00
N LEU A 132 -11.20 -7.97 1.23
CA LEU A 132 -9.94 -7.29 1.54
C LEU A 132 -8.81 -8.31 1.75
N PRO A 133 -7.53 -7.91 1.67
CA PRO A 133 -6.41 -8.81 1.91
C PRO A 133 -6.43 -9.38 3.33
N GLU A 134 -6.23 -10.69 3.45
CA GLU A 134 -5.98 -11.38 4.74
C GLU A 134 -4.49 -11.44 5.09
N ARG A 135 -3.63 -11.07 4.14
CA ARG A 135 -2.17 -11.09 4.23
C ARG A 135 -1.59 -9.73 3.93
N VAL A 136 -0.47 -9.39 4.57
CA VAL A 136 0.32 -8.17 4.33
C VAL A 136 1.22 -8.41 3.13
N TYR A 137 0.94 -7.76 2.01
CA TYR A 137 1.72 -7.89 0.78
C TYR A 137 2.99 -7.06 0.80
N LEU A 138 4.14 -7.65 0.47
CA LEU A 138 5.46 -7.01 0.57
C LEU A 138 5.98 -6.54 -0.78
N HIS A 139 5.54 -5.37 -1.24
CA HIS A 139 6.17 -4.70 -2.38
C HIS A 139 7.38 -3.84 -1.94
N ARG A 140 8.06 -3.15 -2.88
CA ARG A 140 9.34 -2.46 -2.62
C ARG A 140 9.31 -1.51 -1.42
N GLY A 141 8.20 -0.81 -1.17
CA GLY A 141 8.04 0.10 -0.02
C GLY A 141 7.98 -0.68 1.29
N THR A 142 6.88 -1.39 1.49
CA THR A 142 6.59 -2.30 2.61
C THR A 142 7.76 -3.21 2.97
N ARG A 143 8.43 -3.80 1.97
CA ARG A 143 9.53 -4.75 2.18
C ARG A 143 10.71 -4.10 2.90
N ARG A 144 10.92 -2.79 2.73
CA ARG A 144 11.96 -2.08 3.49
C ARG A 144 11.58 -1.94 4.96
N GLY A 145 10.31 -1.65 5.26
CA GLY A 145 9.78 -1.64 6.63
C GLY A 145 9.83 -3.03 7.27
N ALA A 146 9.38 -4.06 6.56
CA ALA A 146 9.49 -5.45 7.02
C ALA A 146 10.94 -5.87 7.26
N LYS A 147 11.88 -5.46 6.38
CA LYS A 147 13.31 -5.71 6.56
C LYS A 147 13.85 -5.04 7.84
N ALA A 148 13.37 -3.85 8.16
CA ALA A 148 13.76 -3.18 9.40
C ALA A 148 13.28 -3.92 10.66
N LEU A 149 12.20 -4.70 10.56
CA LEU A 149 11.69 -5.57 11.62
C LEU A 149 12.34 -6.97 11.66
N SER A 150 13.25 -7.31 10.74
CA SER A 150 13.85 -8.65 10.71
C SER A 150 14.58 -9.07 11.99
N PRO A 151 15.23 -8.16 12.77
CA PRO A 151 15.78 -8.51 14.08
C PRO A 151 14.74 -8.96 15.11
N LEU A 152 13.46 -8.69 14.85
CA LEU A 152 12.31 -9.13 15.67
C LEU A 152 11.62 -10.37 15.09
N GLY A 153 12.20 -11.02 14.08
CA GLY A 153 11.69 -12.28 13.51
C GLY A 153 10.87 -12.15 12.22
N VAL A 154 10.64 -10.94 11.69
CA VAL A 154 9.86 -10.73 10.46
C VAL A 154 10.64 -11.19 9.22
N ASP A 155 10.11 -12.16 8.46
CA ASP A 155 10.72 -12.60 7.19
C ASP A 155 10.31 -11.72 6.00
N HIS A 156 11.10 -10.67 5.78
CA HIS A 156 10.92 -9.74 4.66
C HIS A 156 11.21 -10.32 3.26
N ARG A 157 11.65 -11.59 3.14
CA ARG A 157 11.92 -12.22 1.84
C ARG A 157 10.67 -12.83 1.22
N CYS A 158 9.64 -13.10 2.01
CA CYS A 158 8.34 -13.55 1.54
C CYS A 158 7.65 -12.50 0.66
N ASP A 159 6.72 -12.92 -0.19
CA ASP A 159 5.88 -12.00 -0.97
C ASP A 159 4.70 -11.44 -0.17
N SER A 160 4.22 -12.21 0.81
CA SER A 160 3.23 -11.75 1.78
C SER A 160 3.35 -12.48 3.12
N LEU A 161 2.93 -11.82 4.18
CA LEU A 161 2.98 -12.30 5.57
C LEU A 161 1.59 -12.26 6.22
N THR A 162 1.37 -13.07 7.23
CA THR A 162 0.18 -13.00 8.09
C THR A 162 0.37 -11.92 9.16
N VAL A 163 -0.72 -11.41 9.76
CA VAL A 163 -0.63 -10.42 10.86
C VAL A 163 0.20 -10.95 12.04
N THR A 164 0.10 -12.26 12.32
CA THR A 164 0.83 -12.93 13.41
C THR A 164 2.34 -13.01 13.17
N ASP A 165 2.81 -12.82 11.93
CA ASP A 165 4.25 -12.75 11.63
C ASP A 165 4.89 -11.41 12.07
N PHE A 166 4.08 -10.42 12.46
CA PHE A 166 4.54 -9.11 12.92
C PHE A 166 4.52 -9.00 14.46
N PRO A 167 5.32 -8.06 15.05
CA PRO A 167 5.25 -7.77 16.47
C PRO A 167 3.82 -7.46 16.92
N THR A 168 3.46 -7.85 18.14
CA THR A 168 2.09 -7.73 18.69
C THR A 168 1.52 -6.31 18.61
N SER A 169 2.37 -5.28 18.63
CA SER A 169 1.95 -3.89 18.43
C SER A 169 1.16 -3.69 17.12
N PHE A 170 1.47 -4.44 16.06
CA PHE A 170 0.81 -4.34 14.76
C PHE A 170 -0.51 -5.12 14.66
N HIS A 171 -0.85 -5.97 15.64
CA HIS A 171 -2.04 -6.83 15.56
C HIS A 171 -3.37 -6.06 15.64
N ALA A 172 -3.32 -4.79 16.04
CA ALA A 172 -4.48 -3.89 15.99
C ALA A 172 -4.75 -3.29 14.59
N LEU A 173 -3.89 -3.57 13.61
CA LEU A 173 -4.01 -3.07 12.24
C LEU A 173 -4.51 -4.18 11.31
N GLN A 174 -5.29 -3.78 10.31
CA GLN A 174 -5.67 -4.65 9.19
C GLN A 174 -4.46 -4.92 8.28
N PRO A 175 -4.46 -5.99 7.46
CA PRO A 175 -3.29 -6.31 6.63
C PRO A 175 -2.86 -5.20 5.67
N TYR A 176 -3.82 -4.49 5.05
CA TYR A 176 -3.53 -3.32 4.21
C TYR A 176 -3.02 -2.11 5.03
N GLU A 177 -3.43 -1.98 6.29
CA GLU A 177 -2.93 -0.93 7.18
C GLU A 177 -1.50 -1.21 7.64
N ILE A 178 -1.15 -2.48 7.89
CA ILE A 178 0.23 -2.87 8.18
C ILE A 178 1.11 -2.56 6.97
N GLU A 179 0.64 -2.84 5.75
CA GLU A 179 1.35 -2.51 4.51
C GLU A 179 1.71 -1.01 4.47
N ASP A 180 0.69 -0.16 4.55
CA ASP A 180 0.85 1.30 4.58
C ASP A 180 1.78 1.75 5.70
N CYS A 181 1.54 1.26 6.93
CA CYS A 181 2.31 1.63 8.11
C CYS A 181 3.81 1.33 7.92
N LEU A 182 4.16 0.15 7.39
CA LEU A 182 5.54 -0.22 7.09
C LEU A 182 6.17 0.67 6.00
N CYS A 183 5.39 1.11 5.03
CA CYS A 183 5.84 1.99 3.96
C CYS A 183 6.05 3.44 4.47
N ILE A 184 5.16 3.94 5.32
CA ILE A 184 5.18 5.30 5.88
C ILE A 184 6.26 5.46 6.95
N TYR A 185 6.32 4.51 7.89
CA TYR A 185 7.18 4.61 9.07
C TYR A 185 8.53 3.90 8.91
N GLU A 186 8.94 3.50 7.71
CA GLU A 186 10.18 2.75 7.46
C GLU A 186 11.39 3.29 8.23
N ASP A 187 11.66 4.60 8.11
CA ASP A 187 12.82 5.23 8.76
C ASP A 187 12.69 5.25 10.29
N HIS A 188 11.46 5.39 10.82
CA HIS A 188 11.18 5.34 12.25
C HIS A 188 11.37 3.92 12.80
N ILE A 189 10.81 2.92 12.12
CA ILE A 189 10.96 1.50 12.47
C ILE A 189 12.43 1.14 12.53
N LYS A 190 13.18 1.46 11.47
CA LYS A 190 14.62 1.18 11.39
C LYS A 190 15.38 1.74 12.59
N ARG A 191 15.12 2.99 12.96
CA ARG A 191 15.78 3.61 14.11
C ARG A 191 15.41 2.92 15.43
N ILE A 192 14.12 2.69 15.66
CA ILE A 192 13.63 2.08 16.92
C ILE A 192 14.24 0.69 17.09
N VAL A 193 14.19 -0.13 16.05
CA VAL A 193 14.76 -1.49 16.10
C VAL A 193 16.28 -1.45 16.26
N SER A 194 16.99 -0.54 15.59
CA SER A 194 18.43 -0.35 15.81
C SER A 194 18.77 -0.04 17.28
N HIS A 195 17.99 0.82 17.95
CA HIS A 195 18.22 1.13 19.36
C HIS A 195 17.94 -0.07 20.28
N LEU A 196 16.87 -0.83 20.00
CA LEU A 196 16.54 -2.05 20.75
C LEU A 196 17.63 -3.11 20.62
N ALA A 197 18.23 -3.26 19.43
CA ALA A 197 19.31 -4.21 19.18
C ALA A 197 20.64 -3.81 19.85
N LEU A 198 20.89 -2.52 20.07
CA LEU A 198 22.07 -2.00 20.78
C LEU A 198 21.93 -2.03 22.32
N SER A 199 20.72 -2.27 22.82
CA SER A 199 20.43 -2.31 24.27
C SER A 199 20.40 -3.75 24.82
N LYS A 200 20.73 -4.74 23.99
CA LYS A 200 20.88 -6.17 24.33
C LYS A 200 22.35 -6.54 24.31
#